data_AF-A0A1H7MP80-F1
#
_entry.id   AF-A0A1H7MP80-F1
#
_cell.length_a   1.000
_cell.length_b   1.000
_cell.length_c   1.000
_cell.angle_alpha   90.00
_cell.angle_beta   90.00
_cell.angle_gamma   90.00
#
_symmetry.space_group_name_H-M   'P 1'
#
loop_
_entity.id
_entity.type
_entity.pdbx_description
1 polymer ?
#
loop_
_entity_poly.entity_id
_entity_poly.type
_entity_poly.pdbx_seq_one_letter_code
_entity_poly.pdbx_strand_id
1 'polypeptide(L)'
;MAWAPYVKPVPSQAKNLAILYIDDGPRLAPFHDLMSTTLYSGLSRRFAFRIADEDRPGSIERSHLETLARSMRFQPRYFLYQGLEVAERMPAAIDKTFTTLGAEAHQGTELTLLEGLQRRLLSNCTKMPARWAVGHG
;
A
#
# COMPACT_ATOMS: atom_id res chain seq x y z
N MET A 1 26.20 13.69 35.29
CA MET A 1 25.50 14.70 34.47
C MET A 1 24.94 13.98 33.25
N ALA A 2 23.66 13.59 33.30
CA ALA A 2 23.01 12.77 32.27
C ALA A 2 22.18 13.65 31.35
N TRP A 3 22.37 13.55 30.03
CA TRP A 3 21.54 14.23 29.03
C TRP A 3 21.04 13.23 27.97
N ALA A 4 19.72 13.28 27.75
CA ALA A 4 18.87 12.75 26.67
C ALA A 4 18.53 11.24 26.59
N PRO A 5 17.38 10.80 27.17
CA PRO A 5 16.75 9.52 26.82
C PRO A 5 15.43 9.68 26.02
N TYR A 6 15.36 10.58 25.04
CA TYR A 6 14.09 10.84 24.31
C TYR A 6 14.22 10.93 22.79
N VAL A 7 15.04 10.07 22.16
CA VAL A 7 14.83 9.76 20.74
C VAL A 7 14.24 8.36 20.68
N LYS A 8 12.90 8.28 20.61
CA LYS A 8 12.25 7.03 20.20
C LYS A 8 12.73 6.74 18.77
N PRO A 9 13.31 5.56 18.49
CA PRO A 9 13.60 5.17 17.13
C PRO A 9 12.30 5.19 16.34
N VAL A 10 12.25 6.00 15.29
CA VAL A 10 11.18 5.96 14.31
C VAL A 10 11.29 4.58 13.62
N PRO A 11 10.20 3.78 13.54
CA PRO A 11 10.23 2.50 12.84
C PRO A 11 10.85 2.69 11.46
N SER A 12 11.72 1.78 11.00
CA SER A 12 12.44 1.97 9.73
C SER A 12 11.50 2.29 8.56
N GLN A 13 10.28 1.74 8.59
CA GLN A 13 9.26 1.94 7.57
C GLN A 13 8.55 3.31 7.65
N ALA A 14 8.56 3.98 8.81
CA ALA A 14 8.06 5.35 8.94
C ALA A 14 9.00 6.39 8.32
N LYS A 15 10.26 6.02 8.03
CA LYS A 15 11.20 6.88 7.29
C LYS A 15 10.82 7.06 5.82
N ASN A 16 9.92 6.23 5.29
CA ASN A 16 9.43 6.32 3.90
C ASN A 16 8.31 7.37 3.72
N LEU A 17 8.00 8.12 4.78
CA LEU A 17 7.10 9.27 4.74
C LEU A 17 7.89 10.52 5.13
N ALA A 18 7.79 11.57 4.31
CA ALA A 18 8.46 12.84 4.54
C ALA A 18 7.45 14.00 4.53
N ILE A 19 7.73 15.02 5.34
CA ILE A 19 6.94 16.26 5.39
C ILE A 19 7.83 17.39 4.87
N LEU A 20 7.34 18.12 3.89
CA LEU A 20 7.93 19.35 3.39
C LEU A 20 7.44 20.51 4.27
N TYR A 21 8.37 21.34 4.74
CA TYR A 21 8.05 22.62 5.37
C TYR A 21 8.20 23.71 4.32
N ILE A 22 7.07 24.24 3.86
CA ILE A 22 6.99 25.34 2.91
C ILE A 22 6.27 26.53 3.57
N ASP A 23 6.31 27.71 2.93
CA ASP A 23 5.75 28.95 3.50
C ASP A 23 4.26 28.82 3.88
N ASP A 24 3.48 28.03 3.11
CA ASP A 24 2.06 27.74 3.38
C ASP A 24 1.82 26.64 4.44
N GLY A 25 2.87 26.29 5.19
CA GLY A 25 2.85 25.30 6.26
C GLY A 25 3.27 23.89 5.81
N PRO A 26 3.26 22.91 6.73
CA PRO A 26 3.70 21.55 6.44
C PRO A 26 2.81 20.88 5.38
N ARG A 27 3.43 20.14 4.48
CA ARG A 27 2.77 19.33 3.44
C ARG A 27 3.40 17.95 3.36
N LEU A 28 2.61 16.94 3.03
CA LEU A 28 3.14 15.61 2.75
C LEU A 28 3.97 15.66 1.46
N ALA A 29 5.20 15.18 1.50
CA ALA A 29 6.00 14.98 0.29
C ALA A 29 5.40 13.85 -0.56
N PRO A 30 5.65 13.81 -1.88
CA PRO A 30 5.32 12.65 -2.69
C PRO A 30 5.87 11.34 -2.07
N PHE A 31 5.11 10.26 -2.20
CA PHE A 31 5.55 8.95 -1.73
C PHE A 31 6.81 8.50 -2.49
N HIS A 32 7.77 7.96 -1.76
CA HIS A 32 9.03 7.42 -2.27
C HIS A 32 9.26 6.02 -1.72
N ASP A 33 10.27 5.32 -2.24
CA ASP A 33 10.62 3.94 -1.86
C ASP A 33 9.44 2.95 -1.96
N LEU A 34 8.61 3.12 -2.99
CA LEU A 34 7.53 2.19 -3.32
C LEU A 34 8.10 0.95 -4.02
N MET A 35 8.17 -0.16 -3.29
CA MET A 35 8.63 -1.45 -3.81
C MET A 35 7.68 -2.57 -3.41
N SER A 36 7.31 -3.43 -4.37
CA SER A 36 6.56 -4.65 -4.08
C SER A 36 7.50 -5.73 -3.58
N THR A 37 7.30 -6.19 -2.34
CA THR A 37 8.05 -7.33 -1.77
C THR A 37 7.41 -8.68 -2.05
N THR A 38 6.26 -8.71 -2.72
CA THR A 38 5.39 -9.88 -2.82
C THR A 38 5.98 -11.07 -3.59
N LEU A 39 6.96 -10.83 -4.47
CA LEU A 39 7.62 -11.86 -5.28
C LEU A 39 8.88 -12.44 -4.61
N TYR A 40 9.43 -11.77 -3.61
CA TYR A 40 10.67 -12.20 -2.96
C TYR A 40 10.38 -13.24 -1.89
N SER A 41 11.03 -14.39 -1.99
CA SER A 41 11.08 -15.37 -0.89
C SER A 41 11.98 -14.84 0.23
N GLY A 42 11.69 -15.22 1.48
CA GLY A 42 12.49 -14.80 2.64
C GLY A 42 12.22 -13.39 3.18
N LEU A 43 11.47 -12.55 2.46
CA LEU A 43 11.00 -11.25 2.99
C LEU A 43 9.64 -11.39 3.69
N SER A 44 9.42 -10.55 4.71
CA SER A 44 8.12 -10.46 5.37
C SER A 44 7.04 -10.06 4.38
N ARG A 45 5.89 -10.73 4.46
CA ARG A 45 4.68 -10.43 3.68
C ARG A 45 3.65 -9.60 4.47
N ARG A 46 4.05 -9.10 5.63
CA ARG A 46 3.20 -8.30 6.54
C ARG A 46 3.46 -6.82 6.29
N PHE A 47 2.43 -6.00 6.43
CA PHE A 47 2.57 -4.56 6.39
C PHE A 47 3.35 -4.03 7.59
N ALA A 48 4.04 -2.94 7.33
CA ALA A 48 4.75 -2.16 8.34
C ALA A 48 3.82 -1.55 9.39
N PHE A 49 2.68 -1.05 8.92
CA PHE A 49 1.63 -0.48 9.75
C PHE A 49 0.42 -1.40 9.73
N ARG A 50 -0.08 -1.71 10.92
CA ARG A 50 -1.33 -2.44 11.08
C ARG A 50 -2.52 -1.56 10.69
N ILE A 51 -3.52 -2.17 10.10
CA ILE A 51 -4.85 -1.60 9.91
C ILE A 51 -5.72 -2.21 11.01
N ALA A 52 -6.09 -1.39 12.00
CA ALA A 52 -6.63 -1.88 13.28
C ALA A 52 -5.64 -2.88 13.94
N ASP A 53 -6.01 -4.15 14.02
CA ASP A 53 -5.21 -5.23 14.59
C ASP A 53 -4.54 -6.16 13.58
N GLU A 54 -4.79 -5.97 12.29
CA GLU A 54 -4.28 -6.84 11.21
C GLU A 54 -3.13 -6.19 10.41
N ASP A 55 -2.10 -6.96 10.10
CA ASP A 55 -0.97 -6.56 9.25
C ASP A 55 -0.80 -7.44 8.00
N ARG A 56 -1.55 -8.54 7.88
CA ARG A 56 -1.48 -9.42 6.71
C ARG A 56 -2.38 -8.84 5.61
N PRO A 57 -1.84 -8.41 4.46
CA PRO A 57 -2.63 -7.73 3.42
C PRO A 57 -3.83 -8.55 2.93
N GLY A 58 -3.68 -9.86 2.81
CA GLY A 58 -4.75 -10.77 2.38
C GLY A 58 -5.84 -11.04 3.42
N SER A 59 -5.63 -10.63 4.67
CA SER A 59 -6.55 -10.78 5.79
C SER A 59 -7.27 -9.46 6.14
N ILE A 60 -6.98 -8.37 5.43
CA ILE A 60 -7.65 -7.08 5.64
C ILE A 60 -9.09 -7.16 5.14
N GLU A 61 -10.02 -7.26 6.08
CA GLU A 61 -11.47 -7.17 5.87
C GLU A 61 -12.00 -5.75 6.01
N ARG A 62 -13.25 -5.55 5.55
CA ARG A 62 -13.97 -4.28 5.64
C ARG A 62 -14.00 -3.69 7.06
N SER A 63 -14.25 -4.52 8.07
CA SER A 63 -14.31 -4.11 9.49
C SER A 63 -13.02 -3.42 9.96
N HIS A 64 -11.85 -3.91 9.55
CA HIS A 64 -10.56 -3.29 9.84
C HIS A 64 -10.44 -1.90 9.19
N LEU A 65 -10.87 -1.78 7.93
CA LEU A 65 -10.86 -0.50 7.20
C LEU A 65 -11.84 0.51 7.81
N GLU A 66 -13.03 0.08 8.21
CA GLU A 66 -13.99 0.96 8.89
C GLU A 66 -13.47 1.42 10.25
N THR A 67 -12.79 0.53 10.99
CA THR A 67 -12.15 0.85 12.27
C THR A 67 -11.05 1.90 12.09
N LEU A 68 -10.20 1.71 11.07
CA LEU A 68 -9.17 2.69 10.71
C LEU A 68 -9.79 4.03 10.25
N ALA A 69 -10.85 4.00 9.46
CA ALA A 69 -11.55 5.22 9.04
C ALA A 69 -12.06 6.01 10.24
N ARG A 70 -12.73 5.34 11.19
CA ARG A 70 -13.25 5.97 12.42
C ARG A 70 -12.13 6.54 13.28
N SER A 71 -10.99 5.83 13.43
CA SER A 71 -9.86 6.32 14.25
C SER A 71 -9.20 7.57 13.65
N MET A 72 -9.21 7.69 12.33
CA MET A 72 -8.74 8.87 11.60
C MET A 72 -9.84 9.93 11.39
N ARG A 73 -11.02 9.74 11.98
CA ARG A 73 -12.19 10.64 11.90
C ARG A 73 -12.75 10.84 10.47
N PHE A 74 -12.56 9.85 9.60
CA PHE A 74 -13.24 9.78 8.31
C PHE A 74 -14.61 9.11 8.42
N GLN A 75 -15.52 9.49 7.53
CA GLN A 75 -16.75 8.73 7.29
C GLN A 75 -16.39 7.39 6.63
N PRO A 76 -16.75 6.22 7.22
CA PRO A 76 -16.33 4.92 6.69
C PRO A 76 -16.73 4.69 5.23
N ARG A 77 -17.91 5.16 4.83
CA ARG A 77 -18.39 5.06 3.44
C ARG A 77 -17.45 5.79 2.46
N TYR A 78 -17.02 7.00 2.82
CA TYR A 78 -16.10 7.78 1.98
C TYR A 78 -14.73 7.12 1.91
N PHE A 79 -14.20 6.67 3.06
CA PHE A 79 -12.90 6.01 3.12
C PHE A 79 -12.85 4.73 2.26
N LEU A 80 -13.87 3.88 2.36
CA LEU A 80 -13.99 2.67 1.54
C LEU A 80 -14.16 3.02 0.06
N TYR A 81 -14.96 4.03 -0.27
CA TYR A 81 -15.15 4.47 -1.65
C TYR A 81 -13.83 4.87 -2.30
N GLN A 82 -12.97 5.63 -1.62
CA GLN A 82 -11.65 6.00 -2.13
C GLN A 82 -10.77 4.76 -2.41
N GLY A 83 -10.75 3.78 -1.50
CA GLY A 83 -10.00 2.54 -1.69
C GLY A 83 -10.51 1.70 -2.87
N LEU A 84 -11.83 1.60 -3.04
CA LEU A 84 -12.46 0.87 -4.14
C LEU A 84 -12.21 1.57 -5.49
N GLU A 85 -12.30 2.90 -5.53
CA GLU A 85 -12.04 3.70 -6.73
C GLU A 85 -10.60 3.52 -7.22
N VAL A 86 -9.61 3.51 -6.31
CA VAL A 86 -8.22 3.20 -6.67
C VAL A 86 -8.14 1.78 -7.24
N ALA A 87 -8.73 0.79 -6.56
CA ALA A 87 -8.64 -0.59 -6.98
C ALA A 87 -9.31 -0.87 -8.33
N GLU A 88 -10.39 -0.16 -8.66
CA GLU A 88 -11.07 -0.23 -9.96
C GLU A 88 -10.19 0.29 -11.10
N ARG A 89 -9.42 1.36 -10.85
CA ARG A 89 -8.53 1.97 -11.85
C ARG A 89 -7.21 1.21 -12.03
N MET A 90 -6.82 0.38 -11.06
CA MET A 90 -5.51 -0.29 -11.07
C MET A 90 -5.27 -1.28 -12.20
N PRO A 91 -6.22 -2.15 -12.59
CA PRO A 91 -5.99 -3.08 -13.69
C PRO A 91 -5.52 -2.38 -14.98
N ALA A 92 -6.21 -1.32 -15.39
CA ALA A 92 -5.84 -0.56 -16.58
C ALA A 92 -4.46 0.13 -16.46
N ALA A 93 -4.14 0.66 -15.27
CA ALA A 93 -2.83 1.27 -15.01
C ALA A 93 -1.71 0.23 -15.01
N ILE A 94 -1.95 -0.95 -14.43
CA ILE A 94 -1.03 -2.08 -14.39
C ILE A 94 -0.74 -2.55 -15.82
N ASP A 95 -1.77 -2.77 -16.64
CA ASP A 95 -1.61 -3.25 -18.00
C ASP A 95 -0.85 -2.24 -18.87
N LYS A 96 -1.20 -0.95 -18.77
CA LYS A 96 -0.47 0.12 -19.46
C LYS A 96 1.02 0.13 -19.07
N THR A 97 1.31 0.04 -17.77
CA THR A 97 2.68 0.05 -17.25
C THR A 97 3.45 -1.21 -17.70
N PHE A 98 2.79 -2.37 -17.68
CA PHE A 98 3.37 -3.61 -18.17
C PHE A 98 3.70 -3.54 -19.66
N THR A 99 2.84 -2.97 -20.50
CA THR A 99 3.13 -2.76 -21.92
C THR A 99 4.34 -1.86 -22.13
N THR A 100 4.43 -0.74 -21.40
CA THR A 100 5.58 0.18 -21.50
C THR A 100 6.88 -0.51 -21.08
N LEU A 101 6.91 -1.14 -19.90
CA LEU A 101 8.12 -1.77 -19.38
C LEU A 101 8.48 -3.05 -20.15
N GLY A 102 7.49 -3.81 -20.62
CA GLY A 102 7.70 -5.02 -21.40
C GLY A 102 8.37 -4.76 -22.75
N ALA A 103 8.21 -3.56 -23.32
CA ALA A 103 8.92 -3.15 -24.54
C ALA A 103 10.42 -2.91 -24.31
N GLU A 104 10.81 -2.60 -23.07
CA GLU A 104 12.19 -2.29 -22.68
C GLU A 104 12.89 -3.47 -21.96
N ALA A 105 12.12 -4.44 -21.45
CA ALA A 105 12.63 -5.54 -20.65
C ALA A 105 13.41 -6.56 -21.49
N HIS A 106 14.57 -6.99 -20.96
CA HIS A 106 15.35 -8.05 -21.57
C HIS A 106 14.66 -9.41 -21.39
N GLN A 107 14.83 -10.30 -22.38
CA GLN A 107 14.33 -11.66 -22.29
C GLN A 107 14.97 -12.40 -21.10
N GLY A 108 14.20 -13.28 -20.47
CA GLY A 108 14.62 -14.05 -19.31
C GLY A 108 14.07 -13.49 -18.01
N THR A 109 14.95 -13.19 -17.06
CA THR A 109 14.57 -12.92 -15.66
C THR A 109 13.74 -11.64 -15.50
N GLU A 110 14.05 -10.57 -16.23
CA GLU A 110 13.32 -9.30 -16.15
C GLU A 110 11.86 -9.46 -16.60
N LEU A 111 11.63 -10.05 -17.77
CA LEU A 111 10.29 -10.32 -18.27
C LEU A 111 9.51 -11.26 -17.34
N THR A 112 10.16 -12.31 -16.83
CA THR A 112 9.53 -13.25 -15.87
C THR A 112 9.10 -12.54 -14.59
N LEU A 113 9.92 -11.61 -14.08
CA LEU A 113 9.60 -10.81 -12.90
C LEU A 113 8.42 -9.86 -13.18
N LEU A 114 8.40 -9.19 -14.32
CA LEU A 114 7.30 -8.31 -14.73
C LEU A 114 5.98 -9.09 -14.83
N GLU A 115 5.98 -10.25 -15.47
CA GLU A 115 4.79 -11.11 -15.61
C GLU A 115 4.31 -11.65 -14.25
N GLY A 116 5.26 -12.03 -13.39
CA GLY A 116 4.97 -12.45 -12.02
C GLY A 116 4.32 -11.33 -11.22
N LEU A 117 4.85 -10.10 -11.35
CA LEU A 117 4.36 -8.93 -10.63
C LEU A 117 2.97 -8.54 -11.13
N GLN A 118 2.77 -8.45 -12.44
CA GLN A 118 1.48 -8.13 -13.05
C GLN A 118 0.39 -9.08 -12.56
N ARG A 119 0.62 -10.40 -12.67
CA ARG A 119 -0.33 -11.41 -12.18
C ARG A 119 -0.64 -11.24 -10.70
N ARG A 120 0.38 -10.96 -9.88
CA ARG A 120 0.19 -10.79 -8.44
C ARG A 120 -0.63 -9.54 -8.10
N LEU A 121 -0.34 -8.41 -8.76
CA LEU A 121 -1.05 -7.16 -8.55
C LEU A 121 -2.50 -7.26 -9.02
N LEU A 122 -2.75 -7.79 -10.22
CA LEU A 122 -4.11 -8.01 -10.73
C LEU A 122 -4.93 -8.90 -9.80
N SER A 123 -4.34 -9.99 -9.29
CA SER A 123 -5.03 -10.86 -8.33
C SER A 123 -5.46 -10.12 -7.05
N ASN A 124 -4.61 -9.22 -6.54
CA ASN A 124 -4.94 -8.39 -5.38
C ASN A 124 -6.05 -7.38 -5.69
N CYS A 125 -6.01 -6.73 -6.86
CA CYS A 125 -7.02 -5.78 -7.32
C CYS A 125 -8.41 -6.40 -7.50
N THR A 126 -8.52 -7.72 -7.65
CA THR A 126 -9.82 -8.41 -7.64
C THR A 126 -10.21 -8.89 -6.25
N LYS A 127 -9.30 -9.59 -5.56
CA LYS A 127 -9.62 -10.30 -4.31
C LYS A 127 -9.87 -9.37 -3.12
N MET A 128 -9.10 -8.28 -3.02
CA MET A 128 -9.18 -7.40 -1.86
C MET A 128 -10.45 -6.52 -1.92
N PRO A 129 -10.78 -5.84 -3.05
CA PRO A 129 -12.01 -5.07 -3.15
C PRO A 129 -13.28 -5.89 -2.94
N ALA A 130 -13.31 -7.13 -3.41
CA ALA A 130 -14.44 -8.03 -3.17
C ALA A 130 -14.73 -8.23 -1.67
N ARG A 131 -13.68 -8.34 -0.84
CA ARG A 131 -13.80 -8.44 0.63
C ARG A 131 -14.23 -7.14 1.28
N TRP A 132 -13.92 -6.00 0.68
CA TRP A 132 -14.25 -4.68 1.21
C TRP A 132 -15.67 -4.24 0.84
N ALA A 133 -16.14 -4.67 -0.34
CA ALA A 133 -17.45 -4.31 -0.88
C ALA A 133 -18.60 -5.00 -0.13
N VAL A 134 -18.42 -6.25 0.29
CA VAL A 134 -19.44 -7.01 1.04
C VAL A 134 -19.50 -6.47 2.47
N GLY A 135 -20.56 -5.74 2.79
CA GLY A 135 -20.88 -5.37 4.16
C GLY A 135 -21.67 -6.49 4.81
N HIS A 136 -21.17 -7.06 5.91
CA HIS A 136 -22.08 -7.67 6.88
C HIS A 136 -22.77 -6.51 7.59
N GLY A 137 -24.06 -6.32 7.27
CA GLY A 137 -24.93 -5.38 7.97
C GLY A 137 -25.15 -5.78 9.41
#